data_AF-A0A7Z1AVZ6-F1
#
_entry.id   AF-A0A7Z1AVZ6-F1
#
_cell.length_a   1.000
_cell.length_b   1.000
_cell.length_c   1.000
_cell.angle_alpha   90.00
_cell.angle_beta   90.00
_cell.angle_gamma   90.00
#
_symmetry.space_group_name_H-M   'P 1'
#
loop_
_entity.id
_entity.type
_entity.pdbx_description
1 polymer ?
#
loop_
_entity_poly.entity_id
_entity_poly.type
_entity_poly.pdbx_seq_one_letter_code
_entity_poly.pdbx_strand_id
1 'polypeptide(L)'
;MNTSDSKKDSHDAYIAELRHALADLPRAEVDAIVEDVTPQLADAAVAEELGTPAELAAELRAAAGFPTGSTRRTLTARIALWVLVLATGTAAYGGFISNQLLSNDARYSMPVIALVLVASWFVVGQLGRDVAAVEELPEVRTARKLLFGAASSRMLGTLRLVELGWLLARFPLILIGTLLLAVQFGWNSGMAGVFAVAVAVVTTAAGYRSLTDRRWLWLSVPAGAWAIGVSLRLAVYLSLVVEGHIGYVNV
;
A
#
# COMPACT_ATOMS: atom_id res chain seq x y z
N MET A 1 -10.50 -50.97 20.31
CA MET A 1 -9.99 -49.59 20.17
C MET A 1 -10.19 -48.90 21.50
N ASN A 2 -9.10 -48.58 22.20
CA ASN A 2 -9.11 -48.03 23.54
C ASN A 2 -9.48 -46.54 23.49
N THR A 3 -10.42 -46.13 24.34
CA THR A 3 -10.87 -44.74 24.49
C THR A 3 -9.78 -43.80 25.01
N SER A 4 -8.69 -44.33 25.59
CA SER A 4 -7.53 -43.58 26.06
C SER A 4 -6.65 -43.03 24.94
N ASP A 5 -6.48 -43.76 23.84
CA ASP A 5 -5.63 -43.30 22.72
C ASP A 5 -6.30 -42.16 21.95
N SER A 6 -7.62 -42.27 21.71
CA SER A 6 -8.39 -41.23 21.01
C SER A 6 -8.41 -39.90 21.75
N LYS A 7 -8.37 -39.90 23.09
CA LYS A 7 -8.38 -38.68 23.90
C LYS A 7 -7.02 -37.96 23.87
N LYS A 8 -5.94 -38.73 23.82
CA LYS A 8 -4.58 -38.22 23.71
C LYS A 8 -4.34 -37.57 22.34
N ASP A 9 -4.80 -38.21 21.27
CA ASP A 9 -4.66 -37.69 19.90
C ASP A 9 -5.44 -36.36 19.71
N SER A 10 -6.63 -36.23 20.31
CA SER A 10 -7.40 -34.98 20.26
C SER A 10 -6.76 -33.83 21.05
N HIS A 11 -6.11 -34.16 22.17
CA HIS A 11 -5.42 -33.17 23.01
C HIS A 11 -4.18 -32.62 22.32
N ASP A 12 -3.36 -33.50 21.75
CA ASP A 12 -2.13 -33.11 21.05
C ASP A 12 -2.45 -32.29 19.78
N ALA A 13 -3.55 -32.63 19.08
CA ALA A 13 -4.06 -31.84 17.96
C ALA A 13 -4.52 -30.43 18.39
N TYR A 14 -5.22 -30.31 19.53
CA TYR A 14 -5.66 -29.02 20.06
C TYR A 14 -4.48 -28.12 20.44
N ILE A 15 -3.46 -28.67 21.11
CA ILE A 15 -2.23 -27.92 21.44
C ILE A 15 -1.47 -27.51 20.18
N ALA A 16 -1.44 -28.35 19.14
CA ALA A 16 -0.81 -28.00 17.88
C ALA A 16 -1.52 -26.81 17.19
N GLU A 17 -2.86 -26.80 17.18
CA GLU A 17 -3.64 -25.66 16.69
C GLU A 17 -3.50 -24.42 17.55
N LEU A 18 -3.43 -24.56 18.88
CA LEU A 18 -3.18 -23.46 19.81
C LEU A 18 -1.81 -22.81 19.57
N ARG A 19 -0.76 -23.62 19.38
CA ARG A 19 0.59 -23.15 19.00
C ARG A 19 0.58 -22.46 17.65
N HIS A 20 -0.14 -23.01 16.68
CA HIS A 20 -0.30 -22.37 15.37
C HIS A 20 -1.03 -21.02 15.50
N ALA A 21 -2.07 -20.97 16.33
CA ALA A 21 -2.81 -19.74 16.61
C ALA A 21 -1.89 -18.70 17.26
N LEU A 22 -0.96 -19.08 18.15
CA LEU A 22 0.01 -18.22 18.85
C LEU A 22 1.34 -17.99 18.09
N ALA A 23 1.45 -18.41 16.82
CA ALA A 23 2.72 -18.39 16.08
C ALA A 23 3.30 -16.97 15.81
N ASP A 24 2.57 -15.92 16.15
CA ASP A 24 2.98 -14.52 16.03
C ASP A 24 3.76 -13.99 17.25
N LEU A 25 3.84 -14.78 18.32
CA LEU A 25 4.67 -14.53 19.51
C LEU A 25 6.05 -15.21 19.41
N PRO A 26 7.08 -14.70 20.11
CA PRO A 26 8.37 -15.38 20.25
C PRO A 26 8.19 -16.80 20.79
N ARG A 27 8.94 -17.77 20.24
CA ARG A 27 8.82 -19.19 20.63
C ARG A 27 8.91 -19.41 22.15
N ALA A 28 9.81 -18.70 22.82
CA ALA A 28 9.97 -18.78 24.27
C ALA A 28 8.70 -18.37 25.05
N GLU A 29 7.94 -17.40 24.55
CA GLU A 29 6.69 -16.96 25.18
C GLU A 29 5.55 -17.94 24.88
N VAL A 30 5.49 -18.47 23.65
CA VAL A 30 4.52 -19.52 23.28
C VAL A 30 4.72 -20.76 24.12
N ASP A 31 5.96 -21.20 24.31
CA ASP A 31 6.27 -22.39 25.10
C ASP A 31 5.88 -22.19 26.57
N ALA A 32 6.16 -21.02 27.15
CA ALA A 32 5.76 -20.70 28.52
C ALA A 32 4.23 -20.66 28.71
N ILE A 33 3.49 -20.06 27.77
CA ILE A 33 2.02 -20.00 27.81
C ILE A 33 1.43 -21.41 27.66
N VAL A 34 1.95 -22.22 26.73
CA VAL A 34 1.46 -23.58 26.52
C VAL A 34 1.78 -24.46 27.73
N GLU A 35 2.95 -24.33 28.34
CA GLU A 35 3.34 -25.09 29.53
C GLU A 35 2.43 -24.79 30.74
N ASP A 36 2.02 -23.53 30.92
CA ASP A 36 1.12 -23.11 32.01
C ASP A 36 -0.32 -23.63 31.82
N VAL A 37 -0.79 -23.71 30.57
CA VAL A 37 -2.18 -24.09 30.22
C VAL A 37 -2.34 -25.60 29.98
N THR A 38 -1.27 -26.32 29.61
CA THR A 38 -1.28 -27.78 29.43
C THR A 38 -1.84 -28.55 30.63
N PRO A 39 -1.47 -28.27 31.90
CA PRO A 39 -2.07 -28.97 33.04
C PRO A 39 -3.57 -28.69 33.17
N GLN A 40 -4.03 -27.49 32.83
CA GLN A 40 -5.45 -27.12 32.87
C GLN A 40 -6.25 -27.80 31.74
N LEU A 41 -5.63 -27.97 30.56
CA LEU A 41 -6.20 -28.71 29.43
C LEU A 41 -6.27 -30.22 29.67
N ALA A 42 -5.33 -30.77 30.44
CA ALA A 42 -5.33 -32.18 30.82
C ALA A 42 -6.51 -32.53 31.75
N ASP A 43 -6.88 -31.59 32.63
CA ASP A 43 -8.01 -31.73 33.56
C ASP A 43 -9.37 -31.41 32.90
N ALA A 44 -9.39 -30.50 31.93
CA ALA A 44 -10.58 -30.15 31.15
C ALA A 44 -10.93 -31.27 30.16
N ALA A 45 -11.75 -32.22 30.61
CA ALA A 45 -12.04 -33.45 29.89
C ALA A 45 -12.88 -33.29 28.60
N VAL A 46 -13.31 -32.09 28.22
CA VAL A 46 -14.31 -31.89 27.15
C VAL A 46 -13.95 -30.68 26.28
N ALA A 47 -13.60 -30.93 25.02
CA ALA A 47 -13.33 -29.92 23.99
C ALA A 47 -14.54 -28.98 23.71
N GLU A 48 -15.73 -29.38 24.15
CA GLU A 48 -16.98 -28.61 24.02
C GLU A 48 -17.07 -27.46 25.05
N GLU A 49 -16.34 -27.53 26.17
CA GLU A 49 -16.37 -26.52 27.24
C GLU A 49 -15.27 -25.46 27.10
N LEU A 50 -14.18 -25.78 26.38
CA LEU A 50 -13.00 -24.93 26.16
C LEU A 50 -13.12 -23.99 24.95
N GLY A 51 -14.12 -24.19 24.09
CA GLY A 51 -14.25 -23.44 22.84
C GLY A 51 -13.16 -23.77 21.81
N THR A 52 -13.06 -22.96 20.75
CA THR A 52 -12.06 -23.19 19.70
C THR A 52 -10.66 -22.80 20.16
N PRO A 53 -9.59 -23.49 19.72
CA PRO A 53 -8.21 -23.15 20.12
C PRO A 53 -7.80 -21.72 19.72
N ALA A 54 -8.46 -21.13 18.71
CA ALA A 54 -8.29 -19.73 18.34
C ALA A 54 -8.89 -18.74 19.36
N GLU A 55 -10.04 -19.09 19.96
CA GLU A 55 -10.68 -18.30 21.02
C GLU A 55 -9.87 -18.34 22.30
N LEU A 56 -9.43 -19.54 22.72
CA LEU A 56 -8.54 -19.71 23.87
C LEU A 56 -7.22 -18.94 23.65
N ALA A 57 -6.63 -19.00 22.46
CA ALA A 57 -5.44 -18.20 22.13
C ALA A 57 -5.68 -16.69 22.22
N ALA A 58 -6.90 -16.21 21.93
CA ALA A 58 -7.23 -14.80 22.02
C ALA A 58 -7.42 -14.37 23.48
N GLU A 59 -8.03 -15.22 24.31
CA GLU A 59 -8.21 -15.01 25.74
C GLU A 59 -6.87 -15.03 26.48
N LEU A 60 -6.01 -16.01 26.20
CA LEU A 60 -4.65 -16.09 26.77
C LEU A 60 -3.81 -14.87 26.39
N ARG A 61 -3.93 -14.37 25.16
CA ARG A 61 -3.28 -13.11 24.75
C ARG A 61 -3.81 -11.92 25.53
N ALA A 62 -5.12 -11.81 25.69
CA ALA A 62 -5.74 -10.72 26.44
C ALA A 62 -5.31 -10.75 27.92
N ALA A 63 -5.25 -11.94 28.53
CA ALA A 63 -4.80 -12.15 29.90
C ALA A 63 -3.31 -11.81 30.08
N ALA A 64 -2.47 -12.15 29.11
CA ALA A 64 -1.04 -11.82 29.10
C ALA A 64 -0.75 -10.37 28.64
N GLY A 65 -1.78 -9.58 28.35
CA GLY A 65 -1.64 -8.18 27.92
C GLY A 65 -1.09 -8.00 26.49
N PHE A 66 -1.04 -9.08 25.70
CA PHE A 66 -0.63 -9.01 24.30
C PHE A 66 -1.75 -8.43 23.43
N PRO A 67 -1.42 -7.57 22.46
CA PRO A 67 -2.42 -7.07 21.52
C PRO A 67 -3.02 -8.24 20.74
N THR A 68 -4.34 -8.34 20.76
CA THR A 68 -5.08 -9.32 19.97
C THR A 68 -4.77 -9.14 18.48
N GLY A 69 -4.76 -10.23 17.69
CA GLY A 69 -4.41 -10.19 16.27
C GLY A 69 -5.18 -9.15 15.44
N SER A 70 -6.42 -8.82 15.84
CA SER A 70 -7.23 -7.75 15.25
C SER A 70 -6.62 -6.36 15.43
N THR A 71 -5.99 -6.08 16.58
CA THR A 71 -5.37 -4.80 16.91
C THR A 71 -4.11 -4.57 16.10
N ARG A 72 -3.24 -5.59 16.01
CA ARG A 72 -1.99 -5.55 15.20
C ARG A 72 -2.28 -5.38 13.71
N ARG A 73 -3.33 -6.05 13.21
CA ARG A 73 -3.81 -5.91 11.83
C ARG A 73 -4.36 -4.52 11.52
N THR A 74 -5.06 -3.90 12.46
CA THR A 74 -5.57 -2.53 12.32
C THR A 74 -4.43 -1.50 12.28
N LEU A 75 -3.43 -1.65 13.14
CA LEU A 75 -2.29 -0.73 13.21
C LEU A 75 -1.42 -0.81 11.95
N THR A 76 -1.13 -2.02 11.46
CA THR A 76 -0.41 -2.23 10.20
C THR A 76 -1.18 -1.67 9.00
N ALA A 77 -2.50 -1.86 8.94
CA ALA A 77 -3.35 -1.28 7.91
C ALA A 77 -3.31 0.27 7.92
N ARG A 78 -3.34 0.89 9.09
CA ARG A 78 -3.23 2.35 9.25
C ARG A 78 -1.86 2.90 8.83
N ILE A 79 -0.78 2.24 9.25
CA ILE A 79 0.58 2.63 8.83
C ILE A 79 0.68 2.57 7.31
N ALA A 80 0.20 1.48 6.70
CA ALA A 80 0.21 1.34 5.27
C ALA A 80 -0.58 2.47 4.58
N LEU A 81 -1.78 2.79 5.08
CA LEU A 81 -2.57 3.91 4.55
C LEU A 81 -1.78 5.22 4.57
N TRP A 82 -1.11 5.54 5.69
CA TRP A 82 -0.32 6.76 5.80
C TRP A 82 0.91 6.75 4.88
N VAL A 83 1.56 5.61 4.70
CA VAL A 83 2.64 5.46 3.70
C VAL A 83 2.11 5.70 2.29
N LEU A 84 0.93 5.20 1.94
CA LEU A 84 0.31 5.47 0.64
C LEU A 84 0.03 6.95 0.44
N VAL A 85 -0.53 7.61 1.45
CA VAL A 85 -0.85 9.05 1.41
C VAL A 85 0.43 9.85 1.20
N LEU A 86 1.47 9.58 2.00
CA LEU A 86 2.77 10.22 1.86
C LEU A 86 3.39 9.95 0.49
N ALA A 87 3.29 8.71 -0.01
CA ALA A 87 3.82 8.34 -1.31
C ALA A 87 3.11 9.05 -2.46
N THR A 88 1.80 9.18 -2.35
CA THR A 88 0.97 9.89 -3.34
C THR A 88 1.29 11.39 -3.33
N GLY A 89 1.39 12.00 -2.15
CA GLY A 89 1.71 13.42 -2.01
C GLY A 89 3.11 13.77 -2.53
N THR A 90 4.12 12.98 -2.17
CA THR A 90 5.50 13.17 -2.65
C THR A 90 5.64 12.91 -4.14
N ALA A 91 4.91 11.94 -4.71
CA ALA A 91 4.87 11.72 -6.15
C ALA A 91 4.24 12.91 -6.90
N ALA A 92 3.10 13.45 -6.42
CA ALA A 92 2.52 14.67 -7.00
C ALA A 92 3.48 15.86 -6.92
N TYR A 93 4.09 16.06 -5.74
CA TYR A 93 5.05 17.14 -5.54
C TYR A 93 6.26 16.99 -6.46
N GLY A 94 6.85 15.80 -6.55
CA GLY A 94 7.97 15.49 -7.43
C GLY A 94 7.65 15.73 -8.91
N GLY A 95 6.46 15.32 -9.36
CA GLY A 95 6.00 15.61 -10.72
C GLY A 95 5.89 17.11 -10.99
N PHE A 96 5.38 17.88 -10.02
CA PHE A 96 5.23 19.32 -10.12
C PHE A 96 6.58 20.07 -10.17
N ILE A 97 7.54 19.70 -9.33
CA ILE A 97 8.85 20.38 -9.27
C ILE A 97 9.86 19.85 -10.29
N SER A 98 9.55 18.78 -11.04
CA SER A 98 10.45 18.06 -11.96
C SER A 98 11.32 18.93 -12.88
N ASN A 99 10.87 20.14 -13.24
CA ASN A 99 11.61 21.08 -14.11
C ASN A 99 12.27 22.27 -13.37
N GLN A 100 11.91 22.57 -12.12
CA GLN A 100 12.66 23.56 -11.31
C GLN A 100 13.98 22.99 -10.78
N LEU A 101 14.18 21.69 -10.96
CA LEU A 101 15.28 20.91 -10.45
C LEU A 101 16.56 20.98 -11.31
N LEU A 102 16.58 21.79 -12.38
CA LEU A 102 17.82 22.20 -13.06
C LEU A 102 18.65 23.18 -12.20
N SER A 103 18.11 23.63 -11.06
CA SER A 103 18.83 24.34 -10.00
C SER A 103 19.54 23.36 -9.05
N ASN A 104 20.70 23.74 -8.49
CA ASN A 104 21.53 22.87 -7.65
C ASN A 104 20.83 22.31 -6.39
N ASP A 105 19.73 22.95 -5.94
CA ASP A 105 18.99 22.58 -4.73
C ASP A 105 18.14 21.31 -4.90
N ALA A 106 17.98 20.86 -6.14
CA ALA A 106 17.22 19.68 -6.51
C ALA A 106 17.69 18.34 -5.96
N ARG A 107 18.96 18.27 -5.60
CA ARG A 107 19.61 17.01 -5.20
C ARG A 107 19.04 16.47 -3.88
N TYR A 108 18.41 17.32 -3.07
CA TYR A 108 17.92 16.97 -1.74
C TYR A 108 16.49 16.39 -1.71
N SER A 109 15.64 16.71 -2.69
CA SER A 109 14.27 16.16 -2.76
C SER A 109 14.21 14.73 -3.29
N MET A 110 15.24 14.32 -4.03
CA MET A 110 15.34 13.02 -4.69
C MET A 110 15.48 11.78 -3.80
N PRO A 111 16.34 11.76 -2.76
CA PRO A 111 16.38 10.63 -1.83
C PRO A 111 15.05 10.43 -1.10
N VAL A 112 14.27 11.51 -0.88
CA VAL A 112 12.93 11.42 -0.28
C VAL A 112 11.97 10.69 -1.22
N ILE A 113 11.97 11.03 -2.52
CA ILE A 113 11.13 10.35 -3.52
C ILE A 113 11.54 8.88 -3.67
N ALA A 114 12.84 8.58 -3.75
CA ALA A 114 13.34 7.21 -3.86
C ALA A 114 13.01 6.37 -2.61
N LEU A 115 13.23 6.93 -1.40
CA LEU A 115 12.90 6.29 -0.13
C LEU A 115 11.42 5.95 -0.05
N VAL A 116 10.57 6.89 -0.48
CA VAL A 116 9.13 6.69 -0.53
C VAL A 116 8.74 5.58 -1.50
N LEU A 117 9.32 5.52 -2.70
CA LEU A 117 9.02 4.47 -3.67
C LEU A 117 9.46 3.09 -3.17
N VAL A 118 10.63 3.01 -2.54
CA VAL A 118 11.14 1.77 -1.91
C VAL A 118 10.28 1.37 -0.73
N ALA A 119 9.89 2.31 0.13
CA ALA A 119 8.97 2.06 1.24
C ALA A 119 7.60 1.59 0.73
N SER A 120 7.09 2.17 -0.36
CA SER A 120 5.84 1.76 -0.98
C SER A 120 5.94 0.34 -1.55
N TRP A 121 7.05 0.01 -2.24
CA TRP A 121 7.32 -1.36 -2.71
C TRP A 121 7.39 -2.37 -1.56
N PHE A 122 8.08 -2.02 -0.47
CA PHE A 122 8.21 -2.87 0.71
C PHE A 122 6.86 -3.11 1.40
N VAL A 123 6.05 -2.06 1.54
CA VAL A 123 4.69 -2.14 2.08
C VAL A 123 3.81 -3.02 1.21
N VAL A 124 3.87 -2.91 -0.13
CA VAL A 124 3.14 -3.81 -1.04
C VAL A 124 3.57 -5.28 -0.88
N GLY A 125 4.86 -5.52 -0.73
CA GLY A 125 5.41 -6.86 -0.51
C GLY A 125 4.95 -7.48 0.82
N GLN A 126 4.91 -6.70 1.90
CA GLN A 126 4.49 -7.18 3.21
C GLN A 126 2.96 -7.26 3.38
N LEU A 127 2.20 -6.31 2.81
CA LEU A 127 0.74 -6.26 2.95
C LEU A 127 -0.03 -7.06 1.91
N GLY A 128 0.63 -7.78 0.99
CA GLY A 128 -0.03 -8.48 -0.11
C GLY A 128 -1.29 -9.27 0.30
N ARG A 129 -1.34 -9.88 1.50
CA ARG A 129 -2.53 -10.57 2.01
C ARG A 129 -3.55 -9.69 2.76
N ASP A 130 -3.17 -8.53 3.25
CA ASP A 130 -3.97 -7.67 4.16
C ASP A 130 -4.49 -6.38 3.53
N VAL A 131 -4.38 -6.21 2.21
CA VAL A 131 -4.95 -5.03 1.51
C VAL A 131 -6.44 -4.83 1.81
N ALA A 132 -7.20 -5.91 2.00
CA ALA A 132 -8.61 -5.85 2.38
C ALA A 132 -8.82 -5.16 3.74
N ALA A 133 -7.90 -5.32 4.70
CA ALA A 133 -7.99 -4.70 6.01
C ALA A 133 -7.86 -3.16 5.94
N VAL A 134 -7.11 -2.64 4.96
CA VAL A 134 -6.99 -1.19 4.72
C VAL A 134 -8.32 -0.59 4.26
N GLU A 135 -9.13 -1.34 3.53
CA GLU A 135 -10.41 -0.86 2.99
C GLU A 135 -11.55 -0.91 4.01
N GLU A 136 -11.40 -1.77 5.01
CA GLU A 136 -12.32 -1.87 6.14
C GLU A 136 -12.16 -0.71 7.13
N LEU A 137 -11.04 0.03 7.05
CA LEU A 137 -10.78 1.18 7.90
C LEU A 137 -11.88 2.25 7.76
N PRO A 138 -12.41 2.78 8.88
CA PRO A 138 -13.46 3.79 8.87
C PRO A 138 -13.01 5.09 8.16
N GLU A 139 -11.72 5.40 8.19
CA GLU A 139 -11.12 6.56 7.53
C GLU A 139 -11.29 6.46 6.00
N VAL A 140 -11.02 5.29 5.42
CA VAL A 140 -11.17 5.03 3.97
C VAL A 140 -12.64 5.06 3.56
N ARG A 141 -13.53 4.47 4.38
CA ARG A 141 -14.98 4.50 4.14
C ARG A 141 -15.54 5.92 4.18
N THR A 142 -15.06 6.74 5.11
CA THR A 142 -15.48 8.14 5.24
C THR A 142 -14.99 8.98 4.07
N ALA A 143 -13.70 8.85 3.70
CA ALA A 143 -13.14 9.52 2.53
C ALA A 143 -13.89 9.14 1.25
N ARG A 144 -14.20 7.84 1.06
CA ARG A 144 -14.97 7.36 -0.09
C ARG A 144 -16.38 7.94 -0.13
N LYS A 145 -17.07 8.01 1.01
CA LYS A 145 -18.39 8.62 1.10
C LYS A 145 -18.35 10.12 0.80
N LEU A 146 -17.32 10.84 1.25
CA LEU A 146 -17.17 12.27 0.95
C LEU A 146 -16.87 12.51 -0.54
N LEU A 147 -15.97 11.72 -1.13
CA LEU A 147 -15.55 11.89 -2.52
C LEU A 147 -16.61 11.41 -3.53
N PHE A 148 -17.35 10.35 -3.22
CA PHE A 148 -18.26 9.71 -4.18
C PHE A 148 -19.72 9.67 -3.74
N GLY A 149 -20.05 10.03 -2.50
CA GLY A 149 -21.42 9.91 -1.96
C GLY A 149 -22.43 10.90 -2.56
N ALA A 150 -21.95 12.00 -3.15
CA ALA A 150 -22.80 13.00 -3.82
C ALA A 150 -22.81 12.84 -5.36
N ALA A 151 -22.08 11.88 -5.93
CA ALA A 151 -21.97 11.73 -7.37
C ALA A 151 -23.26 11.16 -7.96
N SER A 152 -24.02 11.99 -8.67
CA SER A 152 -25.24 11.56 -9.39
C SER A 152 -24.92 10.55 -10.51
N SER A 153 -25.90 9.75 -10.92
CA SER A 153 -25.75 8.78 -12.02
C SER A 153 -25.31 9.41 -13.36
N ARG A 154 -25.63 10.69 -13.59
CA ARG A 154 -25.11 11.46 -14.75
C ARG A 154 -23.63 11.79 -14.62
N MET A 155 -23.18 12.13 -13.41
CA MET A 155 -21.76 12.36 -13.11
C MET A 155 -20.92 11.10 -13.31
N LEU A 156 -21.46 9.93 -13.02
CA LEU A 156 -20.78 8.64 -13.28
C LEU A 156 -20.56 8.40 -14.78
N GLY A 157 -21.48 8.87 -15.63
CA GLY A 157 -21.33 8.79 -17.09
C GLY A 157 -20.21 9.67 -17.64
N THR A 158 -20.11 10.92 -17.18
CA THR A 158 -19.02 11.83 -17.55
C THR A 158 -17.68 11.39 -16.96
N LEU A 159 -17.68 10.86 -15.74
CA LEU A 159 -16.47 10.32 -15.11
C LEU A 159 -15.85 9.17 -15.91
N ARG A 160 -16.66 8.29 -16.53
CA ARG A 160 -16.12 7.21 -17.38
C ARG A 160 -15.36 7.74 -18.60
N LEU A 161 -15.84 8.80 -19.23
CA LEU A 161 -15.14 9.42 -20.37
C LEU A 161 -13.84 10.08 -19.92
N VAL A 162 -13.87 10.75 -18.77
CA VAL A 162 -12.67 11.34 -18.14
C VAL A 162 -11.67 10.26 -17.75
N GLU A 163 -12.13 9.13 -17.22
CA GLU A 163 -11.30 7.99 -16.83
C GLU A 163 -10.61 7.34 -18.05
N LEU A 164 -11.33 7.19 -19.16
CA LEU A 164 -10.75 6.69 -20.41
C LEU A 164 -9.71 7.66 -20.99
N GLY A 165 -10.04 8.95 -21.02
CA GLY A 165 -9.12 10.00 -21.47
C GLY A 165 -7.89 10.10 -20.56
N TRP A 166 -8.07 9.92 -19.25
CA TRP A 166 -7.01 9.90 -18.27
C TRP A 166 -6.06 8.72 -18.46
N LEU A 167 -6.56 7.52 -18.73
CA LEU A 167 -5.71 6.36 -19.01
C LEU A 167 -4.81 6.57 -20.24
N LEU A 168 -5.35 7.21 -21.29
CA LEU A 168 -4.59 7.57 -22.49
C LEU A 168 -3.55 8.68 -22.23
N ALA A 169 -3.93 9.72 -21.49
CA ALA A 169 -3.02 10.83 -21.16
C ALA A 169 -1.93 10.45 -20.15
N ARG A 170 -2.21 9.46 -19.30
CA ARG A 170 -1.33 9.06 -18.21
C ARG A 170 0.02 8.52 -18.71
N PHE A 171 0.02 7.69 -19.74
CA PHE A 171 1.26 7.13 -20.28
C PHE A 171 2.26 8.20 -20.75
N PRO A 172 1.90 9.14 -21.66
CA PRO A 172 2.81 10.18 -22.09
C PRO A 172 3.21 11.13 -20.95
N LEU A 173 2.32 11.42 -20.00
CA LEU A 173 2.66 12.25 -18.82
C LEU A 173 3.72 11.60 -17.93
N ILE A 174 3.59 10.30 -17.65
CA ILE A 174 4.59 9.56 -16.87
C ILE A 174 5.89 9.47 -17.66
N LEU A 175 5.82 9.18 -18.97
CA LEU A 175 7.00 9.11 -19.83
C LEU A 175 7.78 10.43 -19.84
N ILE A 176 7.10 11.55 -20.11
CA ILE A 176 7.70 12.89 -20.14
C ILE A 176 8.29 13.24 -18.77
N GLY A 177 7.52 13.07 -17.68
CA GLY A 177 8.00 13.37 -16.34
C GLY A 177 9.24 12.54 -15.95
N THR A 178 9.25 11.24 -16.29
CA THR A 178 10.38 10.35 -15.98
C THR A 178 11.59 10.66 -16.86
N LEU A 179 11.37 11.02 -18.13
CA LEU A 179 12.45 11.40 -19.03
C LEU A 179 13.11 12.70 -18.57
N LEU A 180 12.33 13.70 -18.17
CA LEU A 180 12.84 14.96 -17.61
C LEU A 180 13.72 14.68 -16.38
N LEU A 181 13.29 13.79 -15.48
CA LEU A 181 14.12 13.35 -14.36
C LEU A 181 15.41 12.67 -14.82
N ALA A 182 15.33 11.70 -15.72
CA ALA A 182 16.49 10.91 -16.11
C ALA A 182 17.56 11.76 -16.82
N VAL A 183 17.15 12.71 -17.66
CA VAL A 183 18.06 13.70 -18.27
C VAL A 183 18.73 14.56 -17.19
N GLN A 184 17.98 14.97 -16.16
CA GLN A 184 18.51 15.74 -15.04
C GLN A 184 19.59 14.98 -14.25
N PHE A 185 19.49 13.65 -14.16
CA PHE A 185 20.49 12.80 -13.52
C PHE A 185 21.76 12.58 -14.35
N GLY A 186 21.87 13.20 -15.53
CA GLY A 186 22.99 13.00 -16.44
C GLY A 186 23.04 11.58 -16.99
N TRP A 187 21.91 10.86 -16.99
CA TRP A 187 21.85 9.58 -17.66
C TRP A 187 22.00 9.79 -19.15
N ASN A 188 22.76 8.90 -19.80
CA ASN A 188 22.81 8.88 -21.25
C ASN A 188 21.38 8.78 -21.81
N SER A 189 21.08 9.60 -22.80
CA SER A 189 19.74 9.76 -23.39
C SER A 189 19.09 8.41 -23.76
N GLY A 190 19.89 7.44 -24.20
CA GLY A 190 19.43 6.07 -24.45
C GLY A 190 18.95 5.34 -23.19
N MET A 191 19.71 5.36 -22.09
CA MET A 191 19.33 4.71 -20.82
C MET A 191 18.15 5.41 -20.17
N ALA A 192 18.14 6.74 -20.20
CA ALA A 192 17.03 7.58 -19.74
C ALA A 192 15.72 7.23 -20.44
N GLY A 193 15.76 7.12 -21.77
CA GLY A 193 14.59 6.75 -22.58
C GLY A 193 14.07 5.36 -22.24
N VAL A 194 14.95 4.35 -22.20
CA VAL A 194 14.56 2.96 -21.88
C VAL A 194 13.93 2.87 -20.49
N PHE A 195 14.53 3.51 -19.50
CA PHE A 195 14.00 3.52 -18.14
C PHE A 195 12.64 4.24 -18.06
N ALA A 196 12.51 5.40 -18.68
CA ALA A 196 11.26 6.16 -18.68
C ALA A 196 10.12 5.37 -19.34
N VAL A 197 10.41 4.67 -20.45
CA VAL A 197 9.44 3.77 -21.10
C VAL A 197 9.08 2.61 -20.19
N ALA A 198 10.06 1.95 -19.55
CA ALA A 198 9.80 0.85 -18.64
C ALA A 198 8.90 1.27 -17.47
N VAL A 199 9.19 2.39 -16.82
CA VAL A 199 8.36 2.94 -15.73
C VAL A 199 6.96 3.29 -16.22
N ALA A 200 6.83 3.96 -17.37
CA ALA A 200 5.53 4.32 -17.93
C ALA A 200 4.69 3.08 -18.26
N VAL A 201 5.28 2.03 -18.85
CA VAL A 201 4.59 0.77 -19.15
C VAL A 201 4.16 0.07 -17.86
N VAL A 202 5.06 -0.11 -16.90
CA VAL A 202 4.76 -0.84 -15.64
C VAL A 202 3.67 -0.14 -14.85
N THR A 203 3.76 1.18 -14.70
CA THR A 203 2.77 1.96 -13.92
C THR A 203 1.41 2.06 -14.62
N THR A 204 1.39 2.12 -15.95
CA THR A 204 0.14 2.11 -16.73
C THR A 204 -0.51 0.73 -16.70
N ALA A 205 0.28 -0.34 -16.83
CA ALA A 205 -0.20 -1.71 -16.68
C ALA A 205 -0.73 -1.98 -15.27
N ALA A 206 -0.07 -1.42 -14.24
CA ALA A 206 -0.56 -1.44 -12.86
C ALA A 206 -1.90 -0.73 -12.72
N GLY A 207 -2.10 0.38 -13.43
CA GLY A 207 -3.39 1.06 -13.53
C GLY A 207 -4.49 0.14 -14.05
N TYR A 208 -4.26 -0.54 -15.18
CA TYR A 208 -5.24 -1.48 -15.73
C TYR A 208 -5.50 -2.66 -14.79
N ARG A 209 -4.44 -3.25 -14.22
CA ARG A 209 -4.57 -4.38 -13.28
C ARG A 209 -5.26 -4.01 -11.99
N SER A 210 -5.19 -2.75 -11.55
CA SER A 210 -5.86 -2.28 -10.33
C SER A 210 -7.39 -2.42 -10.36
N LEU A 211 -7.98 -2.55 -11.56
CA LEU A 211 -9.40 -2.85 -11.73
C LEU A 211 -9.77 -4.29 -11.33
N THR A 212 -8.82 -5.22 -11.41
CA THR A 212 -9.02 -6.65 -11.11
C THR A 212 -8.40 -7.06 -9.77
N ASP A 213 -7.25 -6.47 -9.43
CA ASP A 213 -6.53 -6.75 -8.19
C ASP A 213 -6.12 -5.43 -7.50
N ARG A 214 -6.72 -5.19 -6.34
CA ARG A 214 -6.55 -3.98 -5.52
C ARG A 214 -5.11 -3.77 -5.04
N ARG A 215 -4.26 -4.81 -5.04
CA ARG A 215 -2.83 -4.67 -4.73
C ARG A 215 -2.12 -3.69 -5.66
N TRP A 216 -2.56 -3.61 -6.92
CA TRP A 216 -1.96 -2.72 -7.90
C TRP A 216 -2.33 -1.24 -7.68
N LEU A 217 -3.32 -0.93 -6.83
CA LEU A 217 -3.64 0.45 -6.46
C LEU A 217 -2.47 1.15 -5.79
N TRP A 218 -1.64 0.42 -5.04
CA TRP A 218 -0.48 0.98 -4.34
C TRP A 218 0.59 1.54 -5.27
N LEU A 219 0.68 0.99 -6.48
CA LEU A 219 1.56 1.50 -7.52
C LEU A 219 0.82 2.50 -8.42
N SER A 220 -0.45 2.23 -8.72
CA SER A 220 -1.26 3.04 -9.61
C SER A 220 -1.56 4.42 -9.02
N VAL A 221 -1.88 4.54 -7.73
CA VAL A 221 -2.29 5.82 -7.11
C VAL A 221 -1.14 6.83 -7.09
N PRO A 222 0.06 6.51 -6.59
CA PRO A 222 1.19 7.46 -6.62
C PRO A 222 1.60 7.82 -8.05
N ALA A 223 1.60 6.87 -8.98
CA ALA A 223 1.92 7.16 -10.38
C ALA A 223 0.88 8.06 -11.06
N GLY A 224 -0.40 7.95 -10.67
CA GLY A 224 -1.44 8.89 -11.09
C GLY A 224 -1.19 10.29 -10.54
N ALA A 225 -0.84 10.38 -9.26
CA ALA A 225 -0.49 11.64 -8.61
C ALA A 225 0.73 12.32 -9.25
N TRP A 226 1.77 11.55 -9.59
CA TRP A 226 2.90 12.03 -10.39
C TRP A 226 2.46 12.66 -11.71
N ALA A 227 1.62 11.95 -12.48
CA ALA A 227 1.11 12.45 -13.76
C ALA A 227 0.31 13.76 -13.60
N ILE A 228 -0.48 13.89 -12.52
CA ILE A 228 -1.20 15.13 -12.19
C ILE A 228 -0.20 16.26 -11.91
N GLY A 229 0.83 16.01 -11.11
CA GLY A 229 1.89 16.98 -10.81
C GLY A 229 2.58 17.49 -12.08
N VAL A 230 2.96 16.57 -12.98
CA VAL A 230 3.54 16.91 -14.29
C VAL A 230 2.56 17.74 -15.12
N SER A 231 1.29 17.37 -15.17
CA SER A 231 0.26 18.10 -15.92
C SER A 231 0.11 19.54 -15.43
N LEU A 232 0.04 19.73 -14.10
CA LEU A 232 -0.07 21.05 -13.49
C LEU A 232 1.15 21.90 -13.81
N ARG A 233 2.35 21.30 -13.79
CA ARG A 233 3.58 22.00 -14.16
C ARG A 233 3.58 22.44 -15.63
N LEU A 234 3.13 21.57 -16.54
CA LEU A 234 2.99 21.90 -17.95
C LEU A 234 1.99 23.05 -18.16
N ALA A 235 0.86 23.04 -17.44
CA ALA A 235 -0.12 24.12 -17.50
C ALA A 235 0.47 25.47 -17.05
N VAL A 236 1.21 25.49 -15.93
CA VAL A 236 1.92 26.68 -15.44
C VAL A 236 2.99 27.14 -16.43
N TYR A 237 3.72 26.22 -17.05
CA TYR A 237 4.71 26.57 -18.06
C TYR A 237 4.05 27.22 -19.28
N LEU A 238 2.95 26.64 -19.78
CA LEU A 238 2.21 27.19 -20.91
C LEU A 238 1.63 28.57 -20.61
N SER A 239 1.11 28.81 -19.40
CA SER A 239 0.58 30.14 -19.03
C SER A 239 1.69 31.20 -19.05
N LEU A 240 2.87 30.89 -18.52
CA LEU A 240 4.02 31.81 -18.54
C LEU A 240 4.53 32.11 -19.95
N VAL A 241 4.49 31.12 -20.85
CA VAL A 241 4.84 31.31 -22.26
C VAL A 241 3.82 32.21 -22.96
N VAL A 242 2.53 32.00 -22.74
CA VAL A 242 1.45 32.81 -23.33
C VAL A 242 1.49 34.26 -22.83
N GLU A 243 1.80 34.47 -21.54
CA GLU A 243 1.96 35.81 -20.93
C GLU A 243 3.26 36.51 -21.33
N GLY A 244 4.07 35.93 -22.22
CA GLY A 244 5.30 36.55 -22.75
C GLY A 244 6.42 36.70 -21.71
N HIS A 245 6.30 36.08 -20.54
CA HIS A 245 7.31 36.15 -19.48
C HIS A 245 8.57 35.33 -19.80
N ILE A 246 8.45 34.37 -20.73
CA ILE A 246 9.58 33.61 -21.27
C ILE A 246 9.79 34.11 -22.70
N GLY A 247 10.50 35.23 -22.84
CA GLY A 247 11.01 35.65 -24.14
C GLY A 247 11.82 34.51 -24.75
N TYR A 248 11.56 34.19 -26.02
CA TYR A 248 12.33 33.22 -26.79
C TYR A 248 13.82 33.52 -26.60
N VAL A 249 14.50 32.74 -25.75
CA VAL A 249 15.95 32.69 -25.75
C VAL A 249 16.27 32.02 -27.07
N ASN A 250 16.66 32.83 -28.05
CA ASN A 250 17.20 32.36 -29.33
C ASN A 250 18.26 31.31 -29.02
N VAL A 251 18.00 30.08 -29.45
CA VAL A 251 19.02 29.05 -29.65
C VAL A 251 19.77 29.38 -30.92
#